data_AF-A0A423TZT2-F1
#
_entry.id   AF-A0A423TZT2-F1
#
_cell.length_a   1.000
_cell.length_b   1.000
_cell.length_c   1.000
_cell.angle_alpha   90.00
_cell.angle_beta   90.00
_cell.angle_gamma   90.00
#
_symmetry.space_group_name_H-M   'P 1'
#
loop_
_entity.id
_entity.type
_entity.pdbx_description
1 polymer ?
#
loop_
_entity_poly.entity_id
_entity_poly.type
_entity_poly.pdbx_seq_one_letter_code
_entity_poly.pdbx_strand_id
1 'polypeptide(L)'
;MIADYFGVKDPRKDVPEGEVLSKARWLNEAFDLVMVAERFDESLVLLKHLMCWNTEDVVYLKAKIRKPTYRAKLSEAQKERLRQLNRQDVILYKFFREIFEERVKAFGEERMQREVEELRQANARLIDDCGAKPSWPTGRVKTWTVTNDSNLCKMLSMEGYNVQNQLKKRQRLWVASNLTYDLLTWSFT
;
A
#
# COMPACT_ATOMS: atom_id res chain seq x y z
N MET A 1 10.15 -9.39 8.67
CA MET A 1 9.76 -7.96 8.83
C MET A 1 10.19 -7.21 7.58
N ILE A 2 9.73 -5.97 7.36
CA ILE A 2 9.91 -5.25 6.09
C ILE A 2 11.40 -5.10 5.76
N ALA A 3 12.22 -4.80 6.77
CA ALA A 3 13.65 -4.68 6.59
C ALA A 3 14.31 -6.01 6.16
N ASP A 4 13.81 -7.18 6.59
CA ASP A 4 14.36 -8.48 6.16
C ASP A 4 14.19 -8.70 4.65
N TYR A 5 13.05 -8.27 4.09
CA TYR A 5 12.70 -8.50 2.69
C TYR A 5 13.60 -7.72 1.73
N PHE A 6 14.02 -6.52 2.12
CA PHE A 6 14.88 -5.65 1.33
C PHE A 6 16.36 -5.76 1.70
N GLY A 7 16.76 -6.78 2.48
CA GLY A 7 18.13 -6.93 2.95
C GLY A 7 18.60 -5.78 3.86
N VAL A 8 17.67 -5.00 4.41
CA VAL A 8 17.93 -3.93 5.38
C VAL A 8 18.11 -4.51 6.78
N LYS A 9 17.39 -5.60 7.08
CA LYS A 9 17.51 -6.27 8.37
C LYS A 9 18.67 -7.23 8.34
N ASP A 10 19.76 -6.81 8.95
CA ASP A 10 20.85 -7.71 9.28
C ASP A 10 20.42 -8.56 10.50
N PRO A 11 20.68 -9.87 10.50
CA PRO A 11 20.53 -10.71 11.70
C PRO A 11 21.30 -10.19 12.92
N ARG A 12 22.36 -9.39 12.70
CA ARG A 12 23.14 -8.71 13.75
C ARG A 12 22.27 -7.68 14.47
N LYS A 13 22.30 -7.69 15.80
CA LYS A 13 21.45 -6.85 16.65
C LYS A 13 21.90 -5.38 16.72
N ASP A 14 23.11 -5.08 16.27
CA ASP A 14 23.84 -3.85 16.54
C ASP A 14 24.19 -3.02 15.28
N VAL A 15 23.53 -3.29 14.15
CA VAL A 15 23.73 -2.52 12.90
C VAL A 15 23.67 -1.02 13.16
N PRO A 16 24.72 -0.24 12.89
CA PRO A 16 24.71 1.20 13.13
C PRO A 16 23.53 1.88 12.42
N GLU A 17 22.93 2.88 13.07
CA GLU A 17 21.79 3.61 12.50
C GLU A 17 22.10 4.23 11.14
N GLY A 18 23.33 4.74 10.97
CA GLY A 18 23.81 5.27 9.69
C GLY A 18 23.81 4.26 8.54
N GLU A 19 24.02 2.97 8.82
CA GLU A 19 23.95 1.92 7.80
C GLU A 19 22.50 1.67 7.37
N VAL A 20 21.57 1.57 8.33
CA VAL A 20 20.13 1.42 8.05
C VAL A 20 19.60 2.60 7.24
N LEU A 21 19.98 3.83 7.61
CA LEU A 21 19.60 5.05 6.89
C LEU A 21 20.18 5.10 5.48
N SER A 22 21.41 4.61 5.28
CA SER A 22 22.02 4.56 3.95
C SER A 22 21.27 3.59 3.03
N LYS A 23 20.84 2.44 3.55
CA LYS A 23 19.96 1.53 2.81
C LYS A 23 18.59 2.14 2.55
N ALA A 24 18.01 2.86 3.52
CA ALA A 24 16.73 3.54 3.35
C ALA A 24 16.79 4.60 2.23
N ARG A 25 17.88 5.37 2.15
CA ARG A 25 18.13 6.31 1.03
C ARG A 25 18.24 5.60 -0.30
N TRP A 26 19.04 4.54 -0.39
CA TRP A 26 19.15 3.74 -1.62
C TRP A 26 17.78 3.18 -2.05
N LEU A 27 16.97 2.68 -1.11
CA LEU A 27 15.60 2.23 -1.41
C LEU A 27 14.73 3.38 -1.91
N ASN A 28 14.87 4.59 -1.37
CA ASN A 28 14.11 5.75 -1.82
C ASN A 28 14.53 6.22 -3.22
N GLU A 29 15.78 6.00 -3.61
CA GLU A 29 16.25 6.22 -4.99
C GLU A 29 15.76 5.13 -5.94
N ALA A 30 15.63 3.88 -5.46
CA ALA A 30 15.22 2.73 -6.26
C ALA A 30 13.70 2.62 -6.46
N PHE A 31 12.89 3.15 -5.53
CA PHE A 31 11.43 3.08 -5.58
C PHE A 31 10.81 4.47 -5.72
N ASP A 32 10.04 4.67 -6.80
CA ASP A 32 9.28 5.90 -7.04
C ASP A 32 8.29 6.23 -5.90
N LEU A 33 7.72 5.19 -5.28
CA LEU A 33 6.79 5.31 -4.17
C LEU A 33 6.95 4.14 -3.18
N VAL A 34 7.07 4.48 -1.90
CA VAL A 34 6.89 3.55 -0.77
C VAL A 34 5.61 3.91 -0.04
N MET A 35 4.66 2.98 -0.02
CA MET A 35 3.33 3.16 0.57
C MET A 35 3.32 2.91 2.09
N VAL A 36 2.42 3.58 2.80
CA VAL A 36 2.24 3.44 4.26
C VAL A 36 0.88 2.81 4.55
N ALA A 37 0.87 1.68 5.25
CA ALA A 37 -0.35 0.89 5.48
C ALA A 37 -1.38 1.62 6.36
N GLU A 38 -0.92 2.48 7.27
CA GLU A 38 -1.76 3.34 8.12
C GLU A 38 -2.47 4.43 7.32
N ARG A 39 -1.92 4.80 6.16
CA ARG A 39 -2.43 5.80 5.21
C ARG A 39 -2.65 5.18 3.84
N PHE A 40 -3.32 4.02 3.83
CA PHE A 40 -3.45 3.19 2.65
C PHE A 40 -4.28 3.85 1.54
N ASP A 41 -5.33 4.60 1.90
CA ASP A 41 -6.16 5.33 0.92
C ASP A 41 -5.31 6.40 0.20
N GLU A 42 -4.54 7.21 0.95
CA GLU A 42 -3.63 8.20 0.37
C GLU A 42 -2.51 7.55 -0.44
N SER A 43 -1.99 6.42 0.03
CA SER A 43 -0.97 5.65 -0.69
C SER A 43 -1.47 5.20 -2.07
N LEU A 44 -2.72 4.75 -2.16
CA LEU A 44 -3.34 4.36 -3.42
C LEU A 44 -3.65 5.56 -4.32
N VAL A 45 -4.03 6.71 -3.77
CA VAL A 45 -4.18 7.94 -4.55
C VAL A 45 -2.84 8.36 -5.16
N LEU A 46 -1.76 8.35 -4.39
CA LEU A 46 -0.42 8.64 -4.93
C LEU A 46 -0.01 7.63 -6.01
N LEU A 47 -0.24 6.33 -5.77
CA LEU A 47 0.06 5.28 -6.74
C LEU A 47 -0.75 5.44 -8.03
N LYS A 48 -2.04 5.77 -7.92
CA LYS A 48 -2.93 6.04 -9.06
C LYS A 48 -2.31 7.09 -9.99
N HIS A 49 -1.88 8.22 -9.44
CA HIS A 49 -1.27 9.30 -10.23
C HIS A 49 0.08 8.91 -10.82
N LEU A 50 0.94 8.24 -10.04
CA LEU A 50 2.22 7.75 -10.52
C LEU A 50 2.06 6.81 -11.72
N MET A 51 1.01 5.99 -11.73
CA MET A 51 0.73 5.02 -12.78
C MET A 51 -0.18 5.56 -13.90
N CYS A 52 -0.59 6.84 -13.84
CA CYS A 52 -1.58 7.43 -14.74
C CYS A 52 -2.89 6.61 -14.81
N TRP A 53 -3.32 6.10 -13.68
CA TRP A 53 -4.50 5.25 -13.53
C TRP A 53 -5.75 6.05 -13.17
N ASN A 54 -6.91 5.44 -13.45
CA ASN A 54 -8.17 5.97 -12.98
C ASN A 54 -8.49 5.46 -11.58
N THR A 55 -9.48 6.05 -10.93
CA THR A 55 -9.90 5.63 -9.57
C THR A 55 -10.36 4.16 -9.56
N GLU A 56 -10.99 3.71 -10.65
CA GLU A 56 -11.48 2.34 -10.85
C GLU A 56 -10.35 1.30 -10.91
N ASP A 57 -9.12 1.70 -11.20
CA ASP A 57 -7.97 0.78 -11.25
C ASP A 57 -7.35 0.56 -9.87
N VAL A 58 -7.68 1.40 -8.87
CA VAL A 58 -7.15 1.32 -7.50
C VAL A 58 -8.23 1.06 -6.45
N VAL A 59 -9.47 0.79 -6.87
CA VAL A 59 -10.52 0.34 -5.93
C VAL A 59 -10.16 -0.98 -5.27
N TYR A 60 -10.59 -1.15 -4.04
CA TYR A 60 -10.24 -2.32 -3.25
C TYR A 60 -11.27 -2.62 -2.15
N LEU A 61 -11.31 -3.88 -1.74
CA LEU A 61 -12.07 -4.31 -0.57
C LEU A 61 -11.16 -4.42 0.64
N LYS A 62 -11.45 -3.65 1.71
CA LYS A 62 -10.70 -3.70 2.99
C LYS A 62 -10.75 -5.10 3.59
N ALA A 63 -9.68 -5.88 3.39
CA ALA A 63 -9.50 -7.25 3.86
C ALA A 63 -8.31 -7.36 4.83
N LYS A 64 -8.07 -8.57 5.36
CA LYS A 64 -6.93 -8.85 6.28
C LYS A 64 -6.97 -8.07 7.61
N ILE A 65 -8.11 -7.48 7.93
CA ILE A 65 -8.31 -6.79 9.21
C ILE A 65 -8.54 -7.85 10.29
N ARG A 66 -7.67 -7.87 11.30
CA ARG A 66 -7.86 -8.71 12.49
C ARG A 66 -8.98 -8.16 13.35
N LYS A 67 -9.83 -9.04 13.90
CA LYS A 67 -10.86 -8.64 14.87
C LYS A 67 -10.22 -7.91 16.05
N PRO A 68 -10.87 -6.86 16.60
CA PRO A 68 -10.36 -6.12 17.74
C PRO A 68 -10.05 -7.01 18.95
N THR A 69 -10.83 -8.08 19.17
CA THR A 69 -10.64 -9.04 20.26
C THR A 69 -9.31 -9.81 20.20
N TYR A 70 -8.67 -9.91 19.03
CA TYR A 70 -7.37 -10.54 18.86
C TYR A 70 -6.20 -9.55 18.83
N ARG A 71 -6.45 -8.27 19.13
CA ARG A 71 -5.40 -7.27 19.30
C ARG A 71 -4.93 -7.31 20.76
N ALA A 72 -3.71 -7.79 20.99
CA ALA A 72 -3.11 -7.79 22.32
C ALA A 72 -3.01 -6.35 22.85
N LYS A 73 -3.50 -6.12 24.08
CA LYS A 73 -3.26 -4.87 24.80
C LYS A 73 -1.85 -4.92 25.38
N LEU A 74 -0.92 -4.20 24.76
CA LEU A 74 0.47 -4.13 25.20
C LEU A 74 0.68 -2.92 26.12
N SER A 75 1.40 -3.12 27.22
CA SER A 75 1.87 -2.01 28.05
C SER A 75 2.91 -1.17 27.32
N GLU A 76 3.14 0.07 27.76
CA GLU A 76 4.18 0.92 27.14
C GLU A 76 5.58 0.29 27.25
N ALA A 77 5.89 -0.37 28.37
CA ALA A 77 7.15 -1.10 28.53
C ALA A 77 7.30 -2.24 27.50
N GLN A 78 6.23 -2.98 27.20
CA GLN A 78 6.24 -4.02 26.17
C GLN A 78 6.40 -3.43 24.76
N LYS A 79 5.72 -2.33 24.46
CA LYS A 79 5.86 -1.64 23.17
C LYS A 79 7.30 -1.15 22.98
N GLU A 80 7.91 -0.56 24.01
CA GLU A 80 9.28 -0.09 23.94
C GLU A 80 10.25 -1.24 23.73
N ARG A 81 10.05 -2.36 24.44
CA ARG A 81 10.84 -3.57 24.21
C ARG A 81 10.72 -4.07 22.77
N LEU A 82 9.53 -4.05 22.17
CA LEU A 82 9.33 -4.42 20.77
C LEU A 82 10.00 -3.45 19.81
N ARG A 83 9.99 -2.14 20.08
CA ARG A 83 10.73 -1.15 19.26
C ARG A 83 12.23 -1.41 19.29
N GLN A 84 12.78 -1.75 20.45
CA GLN A 84 14.19 -2.11 20.59
C GLN A 84 14.54 -3.39 19.82
N LEU A 85 13.68 -4.42 19.91
CA LEU A 85 13.89 -5.68 19.18
C LEU A 85 13.77 -5.50 17.65
N ASN A 86 12.97 -4.53 17.21
CA ASN A 86 12.73 -4.22 15.80
C ASN A 86 13.36 -2.87 15.40
N ARG A 87 14.48 -2.49 16.03
CA ARG A 87 15.06 -1.13 15.89
C ARG A 87 15.30 -0.74 14.44
N GLN A 88 15.78 -1.68 13.62
CA GLN A 88 16.06 -1.45 12.21
C GLN A 88 14.77 -1.16 11.41
N ASP A 89 13.69 -1.91 11.64
CA ASP A 89 12.37 -1.63 11.06
C ASP A 89 11.79 -0.30 11.56
N VAL A 90 12.02 0.07 12.83
CA VAL A 90 11.59 1.37 13.39
C VAL A 90 12.27 2.54 12.68
N ILE A 91 13.58 2.44 12.44
CA ILE A 91 14.34 3.47 11.70
C ILE A 91 13.82 3.57 10.27
N LEU A 92 13.68 2.43 9.57
CA LEU A 92 13.20 2.37 8.20
C LEU A 92 11.79 2.95 8.06
N TYR A 93 10.88 2.61 8.98
CA TYR A 93 9.52 3.12 9.00
C TYR A 93 9.47 4.63 9.24
N LYS A 94 10.26 5.15 10.20
CA LYS A 94 10.33 6.60 10.46
C LYS A 94 10.78 7.36 9.22
N PHE A 95 11.86 6.91 8.59
CA PHE A 95 12.39 7.51 7.37
C PHE A 95 11.33 7.58 6.26
N PHE A 96 10.70 6.45 5.92
CA PHE A 96 9.71 6.44 4.83
C PHE A 96 8.41 7.14 5.19
N ARG A 97 8.03 7.18 6.46
CA ARG A 97 6.87 7.96 6.90
C ARG A 97 7.10 9.45 6.68
N GLU A 98 8.29 9.97 7.00
CA GLU A 98 8.62 11.39 6.77
C GLU A 98 8.57 11.74 5.28
N ILE A 99 9.21 10.93 4.42
CA ILE A 99 9.13 11.09 2.96
C ILE A 99 7.68 11.00 2.46
N PHE A 100 6.87 10.10 3.02
CA PHE A 100 5.47 9.96 2.64
C PHE A 100 4.66 11.22 2.97
N GLU A 101 4.86 11.81 4.15
CA GLU A 101 4.20 13.06 4.53
C GLU A 101 4.59 14.21 3.59
N GLU A 102 5.87 14.29 3.19
CA GLU A 102 6.33 15.26 2.20
C GLU A 102 5.65 15.08 0.84
N ARG A 103 5.52 13.83 0.36
CA ARG A 103 4.80 13.50 -0.88
C ARG A 103 3.32 13.89 -0.81
N VAL A 104 2.65 13.60 0.31
CA VAL A 104 1.24 14.00 0.52
C VAL A 104 1.10 15.52 0.49
N LYS A 105 1.99 16.24 1.17
CA LYS A 105 1.98 17.71 1.19
C LYS A 105 2.23 18.29 -0.20
N ALA A 106 3.19 17.75 -0.95
CA ALA A 106 3.49 18.16 -2.32
C ALA A 106 2.32 17.90 -3.28
N PHE A 107 1.57 16.82 -3.09
CA PHE A 107 0.36 16.52 -3.84
C PHE A 107 -0.78 17.52 -3.57
N GLY A 108 -0.80 18.11 -2.37
CA GLY A 108 -1.76 19.10 -1.90
C GLY A 108 -2.83 18.49 -0.99
N GLU A 109 -3.02 19.06 0.21
CA GLU A 109 -3.89 18.51 1.25
C GLU A 109 -5.37 18.47 0.84
N GLU A 110 -5.92 19.56 0.31
CA GLU A 110 -7.32 19.62 -0.13
C GLU A 110 -7.59 18.65 -1.29
N ARG A 111 -6.66 18.57 -2.25
CA ARG A 111 -6.72 17.62 -3.36
C ARG A 111 -6.69 16.19 -2.85
N MET A 112 -5.78 15.87 -1.93
CA MET A 112 -5.66 14.55 -1.32
C MET A 112 -6.96 14.14 -0.63
N GLN A 113 -7.54 15.03 0.19
CA GLN A 113 -8.79 14.75 0.89
C GLN A 113 -9.93 14.43 -0.08
N ARG A 114 -10.06 15.23 -1.15
CA ARG A 114 -11.08 15.01 -2.17
C ARG A 114 -10.91 13.67 -2.88
N GLU A 115 -9.71 13.37 -3.38
CA GLU A 115 -9.47 12.12 -4.13
C GLU A 115 -9.55 10.87 -3.24
N VAL A 116 -9.21 10.97 -1.95
CA VAL A 116 -9.45 9.91 -0.96
C VAL A 116 -10.94 9.65 -0.78
N GLU A 117 -11.76 10.69 -0.72
CA GLU A 117 -13.20 10.55 -0.59
C GLU A 117 -13.83 9.96 -1.86
N GLU A 118 -13.38 10.39 -3.04
CA GLU A 118 -13.76 9.77 -4.32
C GLU A 118 -13.43 8.27 -4.35
N LEU A 119 -12.23 7.89 -3.90
CA LEU A 119 -11.81 6.49 -3.79
C LEU A 119 -12.69 5.71 -2.81
N ARG A 120 -13.05 6.29 -1.66
CA ARG A 120 -13.93 5.65 -0.67
C ARG A 120 -15.33 5.43 -1.22
N GLN A 121 -15.87 6.39 -1.95
CA GLN A 121 -17.17 6.26 -2.62
C GLN A 121 -17.13 5.20 -3.72
N ALA A 122 -16.04 5.15 -4.52
CA ALA A 122 -15.85 4.10 -5.52
C ALA A 122 -15.76 2.71 -4.88
N ASN A 123 -15.07 2.58 -3.73
CA ASN A 123 -15.03 1.34 -2.97
C ASN A 123 -16.39 0.92 -2.43
N ALA A 124 -17.23 1.88 -2.01
CA ALA A 124 -18.60 1.60 -1.57
C ALA A 124 -19.45 1.07 -2.73
N ARG A 125 -19.39 1.73 -3.90
CA ARG A 125 -20.06 1.25 -5.11
C ARG A 125 -19.60 -0.16 -5.50
N LEU A 126 -18.29 -0.43 -5.43
CA LEU A 126 -17.74 -1.76 -5.71
C LEU A 126 -18.33 -2.84 -4.79
N ILE A 127 -18.57 -2.53 -3.52
CA ILE A 127 -19.19 -3.47 -2.58
C ILE A 127 -20.61 -3.82 -3.05
N ASP A 128 -21.39 -2.82 -3.42
CA ASP A 128 -22.78 -2.98 -3.84
C ASP A 128 -22.86 -3.72 -5.19
N ASP A 129 -22.11 -3.25 -6.18
CA ASP A 129 -22.06 -3.82 -7.54
C ASP A 129 -21.63 -5.28 -7.51
N CYS A 130 -20.64 -5.62 -6.68
CA CYS A 130 -20.14 -6.98 -6.56
C CYS A 130 -20.94 -7.87 -5.60
N GLY A 131 -21.93 -7.32 -4.90
CA GLY A 131 -22.65 -8.01 -3.83
C GLY A 131 -21.70 -8.53 -2.74
N ALA A 132 -20.62 -7.78 -2.48
CA ALA A 132 -19.53 -8.21 -1.62
C ALA A 132 -19.98 -8.20 -0.16
N LYS A 133 -19.92 -9.36 0.51
CA LYS A 133 -20.29 -9.50 1.92
C LYS A 133 -19.07 -9.88 2.76
N PRO A 134 -18.87 -9.24 3.92
CA PRO A 134 -17.75 -9.58 4.79
C PRO A 134 -17.96 -10.98 5.38
N SER A 135 -16.90 -11.79 5.32
CA SER A 135 -16.88 -13.15 5.88
C SER A 135 -15.74 -13.32 6.87
N TRP A 136 -15.94 -14.19 7.87
CA TRP A 136 -14.96 -14.52 8.90
C TRP A 136 -14.73 -16.04 8.99
N PRO A 137 -14.15 -16.70 7.95
CA PRO A 137 -14.08 -18.16 7.88
C PRO A 137 -13.36 -18.80 9.07
N THR A 138 -12.27 -18.17 9.54
CA THR A 138 -11.50 -18.61 10.71
C THR A 138 -11.86 -17.86 11.99
N GLY A 139 -12.83 -16.96 11.93
CA GLY A 139 -13.20 -16.08 13.04
C GLY A 139 -12.18 -15.00 13.41
N ARG A 140 -10.97 -14.99 12.81
CA ARG A 140 -9.85 -14.12 13.20
C ARG A 140 -9.63 -12.92 12.28
N VAL A 141 -9.80 -13.12 10.98
CA VAL A 141 -9.43 -12.16 9.93
C VAL A 141 -10.61 -11.91 8.99
N LYS A 142 -10.86 -10.64 8.67
CA LYS A 142 -11.90 -10.23 7.72
C LYS A 142 -11.50 -10.63 6.31
N THR A 143 -12.40 -11.34 5.64
CA THR A 143 -12.36 -11.69 4.22
C THR A 143 -13.64 -11.20 3.54
N TRP A 144 -13.77 -11.43 2.24
CA TRP A 144 -14.97 -11.06 1.47
C TRP A 144 -15.45 -12.24 0.64
N THR A 145 -16.77 -12.40 0.59
CA THR A 145 -17.45 -13.27 -0.37
C THR A 145 -18.10 -12.38 -1.40
N VAL A 146 -17.79 -12.60 -2.67
CA VAL A 146 -18.34 -11.85 -3.82
C VAL A 146 -19.34 -12.73 -4.54
N THR A 147 -20.53 -12.21 -4.84
CA THR A 147 -21.62 -12.99 -5.45
C THR A 147 -21.85 -12.65 -6.93
N ASN A 148 -21.49 -11.44 -7.36
CA ASN A 148 -21.58 -11.04 -8.76
C ASN A 148 -20.44 -11.67 -9.58
N ASP A 149 -20.77 -12.22 -10.74
CA ASP A 149 -19.85 -12.94 -11.61
C ASP A 149 -19.30 -12.09 -12.78
N SER A 150 -19.49 -10.76 -12.75
CA SER A 150 -18.84 -9.86 -13.69
C SER A 150 -17.32 -10.02 -13.68
N ASN A 151 -16.67 -9.74 -14.81
CA ASN A 151 -15.23 -9.89 -14.95
C ASN A 151 -14.46 -9.06 -13.90
N LEU A 152 -14.95 -7.85 -13.58
CA LEU A 152 -14.37 -6.99 -12.54
C LEU A 152 -14.50 -7.64 -11.15
N CYS A 153 -15.69 -8.13 -10.79
CA CYS A 153 -15.94 -8.73 -9.49
C CYS A 153 -15.20 -10.07 -9.31
N LYS A 154 -15.03 -10.84 -10.39
CA LYS A 154 -14.16 -12.03 -10.41
C LYS A 154 -12.71 -11.68 -10.07
N MET A 155 -12.17 -10.56 -10.56
CA MET A 155 -10.81 -10.14 -10.20
C MET A 155 -10.62 -9.89 -8.70
N LEU A 156 -11.66 -9.46 -7.98
CA LEU A 156 -11.58 -9.23 -6.53
C LEU A 156 -11.43 -10.52 -5.71
N SER A 157 -11.91 -11.65 -6.24
CA SER A 157 -11.83 -12.97 -5.59
C SER A 157 -10.72 -13.85 -6.18
N MET A 158 -9.98 -13.38 -7.19
CA MET A 158 -8.87 -14.09 -7.79
C MET A 158 -7.65 -14.18 -6.86
N GLU A 159 -6.92 -15.27 -6.99
CA GLU A 159 -5.61 -15.42 -6.33
C GLU A 159 -4.62 -14.36 -6.82
N GLY A 160 -3.74 -13.91 -5.92
CA GLY A 160 -2.82 -12.81 -6.19
C GLY A 160 -1.95 -12.99 -7.44
N TYR A 161 -1.50 -14.21 -7.74
CA TYR A 161 -0.73 -14.52 -8.95
C TYR A 161 -1.52 -14.20 -10.24
N ASN A 162 -2.80 -14.58 -10.26
CA ASN A 162 -3.65 -14.37 -11.44
C ASN A 162 -3.95 -12.88 -11.62
N VAL A 163 -4.21 -12.15 -10.53
CA VAL A 163 -4.38 -10.69 -10.56
C VAL A 163 -3.11 -10.01 -11.08
N GLN A 164 -1.93 -10.38 -10.57
CA GLN A 164 -0.66 -9.82 -11.03
C GLN A 164 -0.42 -10.05 -12.53
N ASN A 165 -0.76 -11.23 -13.05
CA ASN A 165 -0.66 -11.51 -14.47
C ASN A 165 -1.60 -10.64 -15.32
N GLN A 166 -2.83 -10.41 -14.86
CA GLN A 166 -3.76 -9.50 -15.53
C GLN A 166 -3.26 -8.06 -15.50
N LEU A 167 -2.77 -7.59 -14.36
CA LEU A 167 -2.20 -6.25 -14.22
C LEU A 167 -0.98 -6.05 -15.14
N LYS A 168 -0.06 -7.01 -15.18
CA LYS A 168 1.11 -6.97 -16.09
C LYS A 168 0.69 -6.91 -17.56
N LYS A 169 -0.33 -7.67 -17.96
CA LYS A 169 -0.88 -7.62 -19.33
C LYS A 169 -1.45 -6.24 -19.64
N ARG A 170 -2.29 -5.69 -18.74
CA ARG A 170 -2.89 -4.36 -18.90
C ARG A 170 -1.82 -3.27 -18.95
N GLN A 171 -0.82 -3.30 -18.06
CA GLN A 171 0.30 -2.36 -18.05
C GLN A 171 1.15 -2.45 -19.32
N ARG A 172 1.47 -3.66 -19.81
CA ARG A 172 2.20 -3.82 -21.08
C ARG A 172 1.46 -3.20 -22.25
N LEU A 173 0.14 -3.39 -22.32
CA LEU A 173 -0.69 -2.77 -23.35
C LEU A 173 -0.69 -1.25 -23.21
N TRP A 174 -0.85 -0.73 -21.99
CA TRP A 174 -0.86 0.70 -21.71
C TRP A 174 0.47 1.40 -22.06
N VAL A 175 1.59 0.84 -21.61
CA VAL A 175 2.95 1.34 -21.95
C VAL A 175 3.22 1.27 -23.46
N ALA A 176 2.72 0.23 -24.14
CA ALA A 176 2.86 0.13 -25.58
C ALA A 176 1.98 1.14 -26.34
N SER A 177 0.88 1.61 -25.74
CA SER A 177 -0.04 2.59 -26.35
C SER A 177 0.27 4.05 -25.99
N ASN A 178 0.95 4.31 -24.87
CA ASN A 178 1.34 5.64 -24.38
C ASN A 178 2.82 5.66 -23.97
N LEU A 179 3.69 6.12 -24.87
CA LEU A 179 5.11 6.48 -24.63
C LEU A 179 5.17 8.00 -24.33
N THR A 180 5.97 8.61 -23.45
CA THR A 180 7.16 8.26 -22.65
C THR A 180 7.13 9.11 -21.37
N TYR A 181 7.60 8.56 -20.25
CA TYR A 181 7.68 9.27 -18.97
C TYR A 181 9.07 9.93 -18.81
N ASP A 182 9.11 11.23 -18.50
CA ASP A 182 10.34 11.91 -18.06
C ASP A 182 10.34 12.04 -16.52
N LEU A 183 11.18 11.24 -15.87
CA LEU A 183 11.37 11.21 -14.41
C LEU A 183 11.90 12.52 -13.82
N LEU A 184 12.43 13.43 -14.64
CA LEU A 184 13.07 14.66 -14.15
C LEU A 184 12.09 15.84 -14.02
N THR A 185 10.98 15.85 -14.76
CA THR A 185 10.11 17.04 -14.86
C THR A 185 8.68 16.85 -14.40
N TRP A 186 8.24 15.60 -14.14
CA TRP A 186 6.86 15.31 -13.71
C TRP A 186 5.77 15.96 -14.60
N SER A 187 6.04 16.08 -15.91
CA SER A 187 5.12 16.71 -16.87
C SER A 187 4.71 15.75 -17.99
N PHE A 188 3.49 15.92 -18.51
CA PHE A 188 2.90 15.11 -19.58
C PHE A 188 3.09 15.74 -20.96
N THR A 189 3.41 14.93 -21.96
CA THR A 189 3.10 15.16 -23.39
C THR A 189 2.56 13.90 -24.01
#